data_AF-A0A9D8J491-F1
#
_entry.id   AF-A0A9D8J491-F1
#
_cell.length_a   1.000
_cell.length_b   1.000
_cell.length_c   1.000
_cell.angle_alpha   90.00
_cell.angle_beta   90.00
_cell.angle_gamma   90.00
#
_symmetry.space_group_name_H-M   'P 1'
#
loop_
_entity.id
_entity.type
_entity.pdbx_description
1 polymer ?
#
loop_
_entity_poly.entity_id
_entity_poly.type
_entity_poly.pdbx_seq_one_letter_code
_entity_poly.pdbx_strand_id
1 'polypeptide(L)'
;YGLSARGLAIDTGLPKAEEFPIFREFWIVKPAKDATALTIYALLDSASATGAYRFELRPGYQLTVDVQSRLFFRKTVDRLGLAPLTSMFFHGENTDRFMDDFRPEVHDSDGLLMARSNGEWLWRPVNNPRQLRISVFREENPAGFGLMKRDRNPDHYQDFAANYHLRPSAWVEARGGWGPGAVYLIEIPSDAEKYDNLVAFWVPDQAVKEGTELAFDYRLHFLLDESIAPQNGRVVATRVSAASAGSEHPRRHFAVDFAGEALSRLSAQAHLSADVGSSSGQIGNVLVEKNDALGVWRVSFDLDREEDKDPVELRAVLKAGTDVLSETWIYQWSAR
;
A
#
# COMPACT_ATOMS: atom_id res chain seq x y z
N TYR A 1 -8.01 -15.99 -1.33
CA TYR A 1 -8.70 -14.75 -0.91
C TYR A 1 -7.86 -14.07 0.16
N GLY A 2 -7.94 -12.75 0.29
CA GLY A 2 -7.18 -11.95 1.25
C GLY A 2 -7.83 -10.59 1.37
N LEU A 3 -7.15 -9.54 0.89
CA LEU A 3 -7.70 -8.19 0.80
C LEU A 3 -9.00 -8.10 -0.01
N SER A 4 -9.77 -7.06 0.27
CA SER A 4 -11.04 -6.73 -0.39
C SER A 4 -11.00 -5.37 -1.11
N ALA A 5 -11.86 -5.20 -2.11
CA ALA A 5 -12.16 -3.91 -2.72
C ALA A 5 -13.62 -3.54 -2.43
N ARG A 6 -13.93 -2.23 -2.32
CA ARG A 6 -15.31 -1.73 -2.15
C ARG A 6 -15.69 -0.82 -3.31
N GLY A 7 -16.99 -0.59 -3.50
CA GLY A 7 -17.47 0.36 -4.52
C GLY A 7 -17.12 1.81 -4.19
N LEU A 8 -17.25 2.19 -2.92
CA LEU A 8 -17.12 3.57 -2.43
C LEU A 8 -16.80 3.57 -0.94
N ALA A 9 -16.03 4.55 -0.47
CA ALA A 9 -15.80 4.83 0.94
C ALA A 9 -16.27 6.27 1.25
N ILE A 10 -16.97 6.46 2.37
CA ILE A 10 -17.52 7.77 2.76
C ILE A 10 -17.13 8.06 4.20
N ASP A 11 -16.41 9.16 4.39
CA ASP A 11 -16.02 9.70 5.69
C ASP A 11 -15.10 8.76 6.53
N THR A 12 -14.49 7.76 5.90
CA THR A 12 -13.54 6.83 6.51
C THR A 12 -12.36 7.56 7.14
N GLY A 13 -12.07 7.28 8.42
CA GLY A 13 -10.94 7.88 9.16
C GLY A 13 -11.14 9.34 9.57
N LEU A 14 -12.38 9.82 9.67
CA LEU A 14 -12.71 11.10 10.29
C LEU A 14 -13.11 10.90 11.76
N PRO A 15 -13.12 11.96 12.60
CA PRO A 15 -13.62 11.90 13.97
C PRO A 15 -15.17 11.88 14.03
N LYS A 16 -15.79 11.14 13.11
CA LYS A 16 -17.23 10.88 13.01
C LYS A 16 -17.44 9.48 12.43
N ALA A 17 -18.67 8.98 12.45
CA ALA A 17 -18.96 7.65 11.92
C ALA A 17 -18.68 7.58 10.40
N GLU A 18 -17.98 6.54 9.99
CA GLU A 18 -17.89 6.13 8.59
C GLU A 18 -19.26 5.70 8.09
N GLU A 19 -19.62 6.11 6.88
CA GLU A 19 -20.80 5.61 6.19
C GLU A 19 -20.37 4.48 5.25
N PHE A 20 -21.09 3.35 5.30
CA PHE A 20 -20.80 2.15 4.50
C PHE A 20 -21.86 1.95 3.42
N PRO A 21 -21.60 2.39 2.17
CA PRO A 21 -22.47 2.08 1.05
C PRO A 21 -22.54 0.58 0.76
N ILE A 22 -23.69 0.12 0.28
CA ILE A 22 -23.92 -1.27 -0.09
C ILE A 22 -24.33 -1.38 -1.55
N PHE A 23 -23.92 -2.46 -2.22
CA PHE A 23 -24.53 -2.86 -3.47
C PHE A 23 -25.83 -3.62 -3.18
N ARG A 24 -26.97 -3.05 -3.58
CA ARG A 24 -28.29 -3.62 -3.25
C ARG A 24 -28.89 -4.47 -4.37
N GLU A 25 -28.49 -4.22 -5.62
CA GLU A 25 -28.99 -4.93 -6.80
C GLU A 25 -27.84 -5.19 -7.77
N PHE A 26 -27.91 -6.34 -8.45
CA PHE A 26 -26.94 -6.76 -9.46
C PHE A 26 -27.65 -7.27 -10.72
N TRP A 27 -27.10 -6.92 -11.88
CA TRP A 27 -27.50 -7.49 -13.17
C TRP A 27 -26.29 -8.15 -13.82
N ILE A 28 -26.26 -9.48 -13.77
CA ILE A 28 -25.19 -10.29 -14.34
C ILE A 28 -25.59 -10.63 -15.78
N VAL A 29 -24.82 -10.13 -16.74
CA VAL A 29 -25.07 -10.41 -18.16
C VAL A 29 -24.66 -11.84 -18.45
N LYS A 30 -25.57 -12.65 -19.00
CA LYS A 30 -25.24 -14.01 -19.43
C LYS A 30 -24.13 -13.96 -20.50
N PRO A 31 -22.94 -14.51 -20.24
CA PRO A 31 -21.87 -14.50 -21.23
C PRO A 31 -22.22 -15.39 -22.44
N ALA A 32 -21.67 -15.04 -23.60
CA ALA A 32 -21.64 -15.95 -24.74
C ALA A 32 -20.79 -17.19 -24.42
N LYS A 33 -20.98 -18.28 -25.18
CA LYS A 33 -20.33 -19.57 -24.91
C LYS A 33 -18.79 -19.50 -24.88
N ASP A 34 -18.22 -18.59 -25.66
CA ASP A 34 -16.79 -18.35 -25.88
C ASP A 34 -16.31 -17.01 -25.30
N ALA A 35 -17.15 -16.34 -24.48
CA ALA A 35 -16.77 -15.09 -23.87
C ALA A 35 -15.60 -15.29 -22.89
N THR A 36 -14.61 -14.40 -22.99
CA THR A 36 -13.44 -14.35 -22.08
C THR A 36 -13.64 -13.36 -20.93
N ALA A 37 -14.82 -12.77 -20.83
CA ALA A 37 -15.15 -11.76 -19.84
C ALA A 37 -16.60 -11.87 -19.36
N LEU A 38 -16.84 -11.44 -18.12
CA LEU A 38 -18.17 -11.36 -17.50
C LEU A 38 -18.50 -9.90 -17.21
N THR A 39 -19.65 -9.42 -17.68
CA THR A 39 -20.16 -8.09 -17.34
C THR A 39 -21.17 -8.18 -16.21
N ILE A 40 -20.97 -7.38 -15.17
CA ILE A 40 -21.88 -7.24 -14.03
C ILE A 40 -22.20 -5.76 -13.87
N TYR A 41 -23.48 -5.41 -13.85
CA TYR A 41 -23.91 -4.10 -13.39
C TYR A 41 -24.32 -4.17 -11.93
N ALA A 42 -24.09 -3.11 -11.17
CA ALA A 42 -24.51 -3.03 -9.77
C ALA A 42 -25.03 -1.64 -9.41
N LEU A 43 -26.04 -1.62 -8.54
CA LEU A 43 -26.59 -0.39 -7.96
C LEU A 43 -26.08 -0.27 -6.51
N LEU A 44 -25.32 0.79 -6.26
CA LEU A 44 -24.83 1.18 -4.95
C LEU A 44 -25.81 2.16 -4.29
N ASP A 45 -26.06 1.98 -3.00
CA ASP A 45 -27.01 2.77 -2.23
C ASP A 45 -26.49 3.00 -0.80
N SER A 46 -26.67 4.21 -0.28
CA SER A 46 -26.24 4.63 1.06
C SER A 46 -27.05 5.85 1.55
N ALA A 47 -26.84 6.34 2.76
CA ALA A 47 -27.58 7.53 3.22
C ALA A 47 -27.23 8.80 2.43
N SER A 48 -25.99 8.93 1.97
CA SER A 48 -25.43 10.14 1.37
C SER A 48 -25.17 10.02 -0.14
N ALA A 49 -25.12 8.83 -0.72
CA ALA A 49 -24.83 8.66 -2.15
C ALA A 49 -25.53 7.43 -2.76
N THR A 50 -25.81 7.49 -4.07
CA THR A 50 -26.15 6.31 -4.88
C THR A 50 -25.17 6.24 -6.07
N GLY A 51 -24.98 5.06 -6.64
CA GLY A 51 -24.12 4.91 -7.80
C GLY A 51 -24.48 3.75 -8.70
N ALA A 52 -24.24 3.93 -10.00
CA ALA A 52 -24.35 2.88 -11.00
C ALA A 52 -22.94 2.42 -11.39
N TYR A 53 -22.71 1.11 -11.32
CA TYR A 53 -21.42 0.50 -11.62
C TYR A 53 -21.57 -0.48 -12.78
N ARG A 54 -20.57 -0.50 -13.67
CA ARG A 54 -20.32 -1.58 -14.63
C ARG A 54 -18.96 -2.18 -14.32
N PHE A 55 -18.96 -3.46 -14.00
CA PHE A 55 -17.77 -4.29 -13.83
C PHE A 55 -17.62 -5.20 -15.04
N GLU A 56 -16.45 -5.22 -15.64
CA GLU A 56 -16.08 -6.19 -16.67
C GLU A 56 -14.90 -7.02 -16.19
N LEU A 57 -15.21 -8.23 -15.73
CA LEU A 57 -14.26 -9.15 -15.12
C LEU A 57 -13.60 -9.98 -16.21
N ARG A 58 -12.28 -10.07 -16.17
CA ARG A 58 -11.44 -10.89 -17.06
C ARG A 58 -10.61 -11.85 -16.22
N PRO A 59 -11.10 -13.08 -16.03
CA PRO A 59 -10.32 -14.11 -15.33
C PRO A 59 -9.08 -14.50 -16.13
N GLY A 60 -8.00 -14.80 -15.43
CA GLY A 60 -6.74 -15.24 -15.99
C GLY A 60 -5.77 -15.61 -14.89
N TYR A 61 -4.48 -15.70 -15.21
CA TYR A 61 -3.43 -15.81 -14.18
C TYR A 61 -3.50 -14.64 -13.19
N GLN A 62 -3.81 -13.46 -13.71
CA GLN A 62 -4.25 -12.29 -12.96
C GLN A 62 -5.74 -12.07 -13.25
N LEU A 63 -6.51 -11.67 -12.22
CA LEU A 63 -7.88 -11.23 -12.40
C LEU A 63 -7.89 -9.72 -12.62
N THR A 64 -8.36 -9.29 -13.79
CA THR A 64 -8.56 -7.88 -14.09
C THR A 64 -10.05 -7.55 -14.02
N VAL A 65 -10.40 -6.39 -13.46
CA VAL A 65 -11.77 -5.86 -13.45
C VAL A 65 -11.75 -4.42 -13.95
N ASP A 66 -12.28 -4.19 -15.15
CA ASP A 66 -12.57 -2.82 -15.59
C ASP A 66 -13.81 -2.32 -14.84
N VAL A 67 -13.70 -1.17 -14.18
CA VAL A 67 -14.77 -0.56 -13.38
C VAL A 67 -15.12 0.80 -13.97
N GLN A 68 -16.40 0.99 -14.28
CA GLN A 68 -16.96 2.29 -14.62
C GLN A 68 -18.00 2.64 -13.57
N SER A 69 -17.89 3.82 -12.97
CA SER A 69 -18.82 4.26 -11.93
C SER A 69 -19.41 5.63 -12.23
N ARG A 70 -20.70 5.78 -11.95
CA ARG A 70 -21.43 7.06 -11.99
C ARG A 70 -22.08 7.25 -10.63
N LEU A 71 -21.67 8.29 -9.91
CA LEU A 71 -22.03 8.56 -8.53
C LEU A 71 -22.91 9.80 -8.45
N PHE A 72 -23.94 9.75 -7.61
CA PHE A 72 -24.89 10.82 -7.38
C PHE A 72 -25.03 11.04 -5.88
N PHE A 73 -24.68 12.24 -5.41
CA PHE A 73 -24.64 12.54 -3.98
C PHE A 73 -25.96 13.18 -3.50
N ARG A 74 -26.59 12.52 -2.53
CA ARG A 74 -27.81 12.99 -1.84
C ARG A 74 -27.51 13.97 -0.71
N LYS A 75 -26.28 13.99 -0.21
CA LYS A 75 -25.83 14.86 0.87
C LYS A 75 -24.38 15.28 0.62
N THR A 76 -23.95 16.34 1.31
CA THR A 76 -22.53 16.70 1.39
C THR A 76 -21.74 15.59 2.08
N VAL A 77 -20.57 15.27 1.53
CA VAL A 77 -19.60 14.28 2.05
C VAL A 77 -18.28 15.00 2.33
N ASP A 78 -17.69 14.77 3.50
CA ASP A 78 -16.46 15.46 3.91
C ASP A 78 -15.21 14.77 3.34
N ARG A 79 -15.24 13.43 3.25
CA ARG A 79 -14.18 12.65 2.61
C ARG A 79 -14.77 11.56 1.72
N LEU A 80 -14.57 11.71 0.42
CA LEU A 80 -14.94 10.72 -0.58
C LEU A 80 -13.73 9.83 -0.92
N GLY A 81 -13.83 8.53 -0.68
CA GLY A 81 -12.82 7.55 -1.06
C GLY A 81 -13.23 6.74 -2.30
N LEU A 82 -12.45 6.88 -3.37
CA LEU A 82 -12.64 6.24 -4.67
C LEU A 82 -11.68 5.06 -4.84
N ALA A 83 -12.17 4.01 -5.52
CA ALA A 83 -11.48 2.72 -5.68
C ALA A 83 -10.87 2.19 -4.37
N PRO A 84 -11.65 2.09 -3.27
CA PRO A 84 -11.12 1.69 -1.97
C PRO A 84 -10.69 0.23 -1.94
N LEU A 85 -9.50 0.02 -1.38
CA LEU A 85 -8.95 -1.26 -1.00
C LEU A 85 -8.94 -1.37 0.53
N THR A 86 -9.20 -2.56 1.04
CA THR A 86 -9.16 -2.90 2.47
C THR A 86 -8.35 -4.17 2.64
N SER A 87 -7.44 -4.21 3.61
CA SER A 87 -6.58 -5.36 3.89
C SER A 87 -6.29 -5.44 5.38
N MET A 88 -5.52 -6.47 5.76
CA MET A 88 -5.03 -6.68 7.12
C MET A 88 -3.50 -6.75 7.15
N PHE A 89 -2.91 -6.15 8.19
CA PHE A 89 -1.54 -6.37 8.62
C PHE A 89 -1.51 -6.45 10.15
N PHE A 90 -1.13 -7.61 10.71
CA PHE A 90 -1.05 -7.81 12.15
C PHE A 90 0.38 -7.62 12.65
N HIS A 91 1.33 -8.35 12.07
CA HIS A 91 2.78 -8.17 12.27
C HIS A 91 3.60 -8.69 11.10
N GLY A 92 4.84 -8.24 11.02
CA GLY A 92 5.82 -8.60 10.00
C GLY A 92 7.23 -8.17 10.40
N GLU A 93 8.19 -8.26 9.48
CA GLU A 93 9.61 -7.98 9.74
C GLU A 93 9.92 -6.57 10.30
N ASN A 94 9.03 -5.61 10.02
CA ASN A 94 9.12 -4.22 10.46
C ASN A 94 8.40 -3.95 11.79
N THR A 95 7.80 -4.98 12.40
CA THR A 95 7.14 -4.87 13.71
C THR A 95 8.18 -4.78 14.81
N ASP A 96 8.15 -3.68 15.56
CA ASP A 96 9.16 -3.36 16.58
C ASP A 96 8.71 -3.63 18.02
N ARG A 97 7.61 -4.35 18.18
CA ARG A 97 7.09 -4.84 19.45
C ARG A 97 7.02 -6.36 19.46
N PHE A 98 7.11 -6.94 20.65
CA PHE A 98 6.92 -8.37 20.84
C PHE A 98 5.50 -8.79 20.46
N MET A 99 5.40 -9.88 19.72
CA MET A 99 4.16 -10.58 19.39
C MET A 99 4.26 -12.00 19.93
N ASP A 100 3.32 -12.40 20.78
CA ASP A 100 3.25 -13.77 21.30
C ASP A 100 2.59 -14.69 20.26
N ASP A 101 3.27 -14.87 19.14
CA ASP A 101 2.85 -15.68 18.01
C ASP A 101 4.07 -16.43 17.46
N PHE A 102 3.91 -17.71 17.15
CA PHE A 102 5.01 -18.51 16.60
C PHE A 102 5.27 -18.17 15.12
N ARG A 103 4.28 -17.57 14.44
CA ARG A 103 4.37 -17.18 13.03
C ARG A 103 5.22 -15.93 12.92
N PRO A 104 6.29 -15.91 12.11
CA PRO A 104 7.14 -14.73 11.97
C PRO A 104 6.37 -13.51 11.41
N GLU A 105 5.42 -13.75 10.51
CA GLU A 105 4.60 -12.71 9.88
C GLU A 105 3.13 -13.15 9.72
N VAL A 106 2.22 -12.19 9.84
CA VAL A 106 0.76 -12.38 9.69
C VAL A 106 0.17 -11.14 9.03
N HIS A 107 -0.05 -11.22 7.71
CA HIS A 107 -0.64 -10.14 6.93
C HIS A 107 -1.16 -10.58 5.56
N ASP A 108 -2.12 -9.81 5.05
CA ASP A 108 -2.66 -9.92 3.70
C ASP A 108 -1.91 -9.05 2.70
N SER A 109 -1.38 -7.91 3.18
CA SER A 109 -0.56 -6.96 2.42
C SER A 109 0.56 -6.42 3.30
N ASP A 110 1.74 -6.18 2.73
CA ASP A 110 2.94 -5.66 3.41
C ASP A 110 3.32 -4.23 3.02
N GLY A 111 2.64 -3.64 2.03
CA GLY A 111 2.85 -2.24 1.71
C GLY A 111 1.85 -1.63 0.75
N LEU A 112 1.83 -0.30 0.73
CA LEU A 112 1.21 0.50 -0.32
C LEU A 112 2.26 0.80 -1.39
N LEU A 113 1.97 0.39 -2.63
CA LEU A 113 2.71 0.80 -3.82
C LEU A 113 1.97 1.96 -4.50
N MET A 114 2.69 2.95 -5.01
CA MET A 114 2.11 4.02 -5.82
C MET A 114 3.00 4.37 -7.01
N ALA A 115 2.36 4.59 -8.15
CA ALA A 115 2.97 5.11 -9.36
C ALA A 115 2.52 6.56 -9.54
N ARG A 116 3.47 7.47 -9.43
CA ARG A 116 3.24 8.91 -9.58
C ARG A 116 3.17 9.31 -11.04
N SER A 117 2.50 10.43 -11.31
CA SER A 117 2.35 10.99 -12.66
C SER A 117 3.70 11.40 -13.28
N ASN A 118 4.67 11.76 -12.44
CA ASN A 118 6.03 12.13 -12.85
C ASN A 118 6.96 10.93 -13.13
N GLY A 119 6.45 9.69 -13.02
CA GLY A 119 7.22 8.46 -13.23
C GLY A 119 7.93 7.91 -11.99
N GLU A 120 7.86 8.60 -10.85
CA GLU A 120 8.38 8.09 -9.58
C GLU A 120 7.50 6.95 -9.04
N TRP A 121 8.14 5.93 -8.47
CA TRP A 121 7.46 4.87 -7.74
C TRP A 121 7.75 5.00 -6.25
N LEU A 122 6.70 4.89 -5.44
CA LEU A 122 6.76 4.97 -4.00
C LEU A 122 6.36 3.63 -3.39
N TRP A 123 7.15 3.15 -2.44
CA TRP A 123 6.82 2.01 -1.60
C TRP A 123 6.72 2.45 -0.14
N ARG A 124 5.52 2.31 0.43
CA ARG A 124 5.24 2.56 1.84
C ARG A 124 4.91 1.23 2.54
N PRO A 125 5.88 0.55 3.19
CA PRO A 125 5.59 -0.62 4.01
C PRO A 125 4.54 -0.26 5.06
N VAL A 126 3.54 -1.11 5.28
CA VAL A 126 2.47 -0.86 6.26
C VAL A 126 2.86 -1.34 7.66
N ASN A 127 2.12 -0.88 8.66
CA ASN A 127 2.29 -1.24 10.05
C ASN A 127 0.95 -1.49 10.74
N ASN A 128 1.01 -2.12 11.92
CA ASN A 128 -0.09 -2.17 12.87
C ASN A 128 0.19 -1.17 14.02
N PRO A 129 -0.14 0.12 13.86
CA PRO A 129 0.24 1.16 14.82
C PRO A 129 -0.52 1.05 16.14
N ARG A 130 -0.06 1.74 17.18
CA ARG A 130 -0.80 1.82 18.47
C ARG A 130 -1.92 2.86 18.46
N GLN A 131 -1.88 3.78 17.50
CA GLN A 131 -2.86 4.84 17.31
C GLN A 131 -3.24 4.90 15.83
N LEU A 132 -4.44 5.41 15.53
CA LEU A 132 -4.88 5.61 14.16
C LEU A 132 -3.87 6.48 13.40
N ARG A 133 -3.35 5.99 12.28
CA ARG A 133 -2.48 6.75 11.39
C ARG A 133 -3.15 6.98 10.05
N ILE A 134 -2.97 8.19 9.52
CA ILE A 134 -3.47 8.59 8.21
C ILE A 134 -2.29 9.22 7.47
N SER A 135 -1.75 8.51 6.48
CA SER A 135 -0.75 9.06 5.56
C SER A 135 -1.45 9.56 4.30
N VAL A 136 -1.04 10.74 3.81
CA VAL A 136 -1.67 11.41 2.68
C VAL A 136 -0.64 11.73 1.62
N PHE A 137 -0.81 11.15 0.44
CA PHE A 137 0.11 11.30 -0.68
C PHE A 137 -0.53 12.12 -1.79
N ARG A 138 -0.16 13.40 -1.85
CA ARG A 138 -0.68 14.37 -2.82
C ARG A 138 -0.23 14.02 -4.25
N GLU A 139 -1.17 14.06 -5.18
CA GLU A 139 -0.91 13.75 -6.58
C GLU A 139 -1.91 14.47 -7.50
N GLU A 140 -1.54 14.62 -8.76
CA GLU A 140 -2.44 14.98 -9.84
C GLU A 140 -2.46 13.83 -10.86
N ASN A 141 -3.62 13.20 -11.05
CA ASN A 141 -3.77 12.03 -11.93
C ASN A 141 -2.79 10.88 -11.61
N PRO A 142 -2.95 10.16 -10.48
CA PRO A 142 -2.06 9.04 -10.16
C PRO A 142 -2.11 7.99 -11.28
N ALA A 143 -0.95 7.47 -11.69
CA ALA A 143 -0.91 6.37 -12.66
C ALA A 143 -1.50 5.09 -12.03
N GLY A 144 -1.30 4.91 -10.72
CA GLY A 144 -2.02 3.92 -9.94
C GLY A 144 -1.50 3.81 -8.50
N PHE A 145 -2.22 3.03 -7.70
CA PHE A 145 -1.85 2.70 -6.32
C PHE A 145 -2.42 1.34 -5.93
N GLY A 146 -1.84 0.67 -4.93
CA GLY A 146 -2.30 -0.65 -4.54
C GLY A 146 -1.75 -1.14 -3.22
N LEU A 147 -2.54 -1.97 -2.53
CA LEU A 147 -2.08 -2.75 -1.38
C LEU A 147 -1.46 -4.03 -1.92
N MET A 148 -0.16 -4.18 -1.70
CA MET A 148 0.65 -5.24 -2.28
C MET A 148 1.07 -6.24 -1.23
N LYS A 149 1.33 -7.46 -1.70
CA LYS A 149 2.01 -8.51 -0.98
C LYS A 149 3.27 -8.89 -1.74
N ARG A 150 4.41 -8.39 -1.28
CA ARG A 150 5.74 -8.68 -1.84
C ARG A 150 6.34 -9.94 -1.24
N ASP A 151 6.22 -10.12 0.08
CA ASP A 151 6.72 -11.32 0.71
C ASP A 151 5.79 -12.50 0.45
N ARG A 152 6.30 -13.51 -0.24
CA ARG A 152 5.58 -14.74 -0.58
C ARG A 152 6.35 -15.98 -0.17
N ASN A 153 7.36 -15.85 0.69
CA ASN A 153 8.10 -17.00 1.18
C ASN A 153 7.27 -17.71 2.26
N PRO A 154 6.84 -18.98 2.06
CA PRO A 154 6.07 -19.69 3.07
C PRO A 154 6.79 -19.79 4.43
N ASP A 155 8.12 -19.78 4.43
CA ASP A 155 8.91 -19.86 5.66
C ASP A 155 8.72 -18.66 6.59
N HIS A 156 8.31 -17.50 6.06
CA HIS A 156 8.07 -16.29 6.84
C HIS A 156 6.69 -16.29 7.50
N TYR A 157 5.79 -17.19 7.08
CA TYR A 157 4.44 -17.26 7.65
C TYR A 157 4.24 -18.48 8.54
N GLN A 158 4.84 -19.64 8.19
CA GLN A 158 4.69 -20.91 8.94
C GLN A 158 3.22 -21.30 9.20
N ASP A 159 2.28 -20.81 8.39
CA ASP A 159 0.85 -20.99 8.56
C ASP A 159 0.27 -21.87 7.44
N PHE A 160 -0.11 -23.10 7.81
CA PHE A 160 -0.65 -24.09 6.87
C PHE A 160 -2.16 -23.97 6.64
N ALA A 161 -2.86 -23.14 7.42
CA ALA A 161 -4.31 -22.96 7.31
C ALA A 161 -4.65 -21.70 6.51
N ALA A 162 -4.15 -20.55 6.96
CA ALA A 162 -4.47 -19.24 6.41
C ALA A 162 -3.70 -18.93 5.11
N ASN A 163 -2.57 -19.62 4.88
CA ASN A 163 -1.76 -19.55 3.66
C ASN A 163 -1.49 -18.12 3.17
N TYR A 164 -1.07 -17.23 4.09
CA TYR A 164 -0.91 -15.80 3.82
C TYR A 164 -0.05 -15.52 2.59
N HIS A 165 1.07 -16.23 2.41
CA HIS A 165 1.98 -16.13 1.24
C HIS A 165 1.28 -16.25 -0.14
N LEU A 166 0.11 -16.89 -0.22
CA LEU A 166 -0.68 -17.06 -1.45
C LEU A 166 -1.76 -15.98 -1.65
N ARG A 167 -1.92 -15.03 -0.72
CA ARG A 167 -2.94 -13.99 -0.83
C ARG A 167 -2.57 -12.97 -1.93
N PRO A 168 -3.56 -12.46 -2.68
CA PRO A 168 -3.30 -11.58 -3.81
C PRO A 168 -2.90 -10.18 -3.35
N SER A 169 -2.07 -9.52 -4.14
CA SER A 169 -1.98 -8.06 -4.17
C SER A 169 -3.20 -7.49 -4.91
N ALA A 170 -3.52 -6.22 -4.70
CA ALA A 170 -4.46 -5.49 -5.53
C ALA A 170 -3.96 -4.11 -5.93
N TRP A 171 -4.08 -3.82 -7.22
CA TRP A 171 -3.65 -2.57 -7.84
C TRP A 171 -4.80 -1.86 -8.55
N VAL A 172 -4.98 -0.59 -8.24
CA VAL A 172 -5.87 0.35 -8.91
C VAL A 172 -5.06 1.09 -9.97
N GLU A 173 -5.41 0.89 -11.23
CA GLU A 173 -4.93 1.69 -12.36
C GLU A 173 -6.02 2.70 -12.74
N ALA A 174 -5.72 3.99 -12.59
CA ALA A 174 -6.66 5.04 -12.96
C ALA A 174 -6.93 5.04 -14.47
N ARG A 175 -8.19 5.23 -14.88
CA ARG A 175 -8.56 5.40 -16.29
C ARG A 175 -9.10 6.81 -16.51
N GLY A 176 -8.44 7.57 -17.39
CA GLY A 176 -8.73 8.98 -17.61
C GLY A 176 -8.05 9.89 -16.58
N GLY A 177 -8.39 11.19 -16.61
CA GLY A 177 -7.82 12.17 -15.68
C GLY A 177 -8.66 12.28 -14.41
N TRP A 178 -8.17 11.74 -13.30
CA TRP A 178 -8.80 11.85 -11.98
C TRP A 178 -8.68 13.23 -11.33
N GLY A 179 -7.86 14.11 -11.89
CA GLY A 179 -7.62 15.46 -11.39
C GLY A 179 -6.71 15.50 -10.16
N PRO A 180 -6.67 16.66 -9.46
CA PRO A 180 -5.92 16.82 -8.23
C PRO A 180 -6.60 16.12 -7.04
N GLY A 181 -5.78 15.57 -6.15
CA GLY A 181 -6.25 14.89 -4.94
C GLY A 181 -5.12 14.26 -4.16
N ALA A 182 -5.41 13.15 -3.48
CA ALA A 182 -4.39 12.34 -2.81
C ALA A 182 -4.81 10.89 -2.66
N VAL A 183 -3.80 10.00 -2.63
CA VAL A 183 -3.98 8.65 -2.10
C VAL A 183 -3.88 8.72 -0.57
N TYR A 184 -4.89 8.18 0.10
CA TYR A 184 -4.93 8.05 1.55
C TYR A 184 -4.58 6.62 1.92
N LEU A 185 -3.72 6.46 2.93
CA LEU A 185 -3.48 5.21 3.64
C LEU A 185 -3.92 5.40 5.08
N ILE A 186 -4.83 4.55 5.55
CA ILE A 186 -5.32 4.55 6.92
C ILE A 186 -4.91 3.23 7.57
N GLU A 187 -4.14 3.33 8.65
CA GLU A 187 -3.66 2.21 9.44
C GLU A 187 -4.35 2.27 10.82
N ILE A 188 -5.22 1.31 11.10
CA ILE A 188 -6.03 1.23 12.32
C ILE A 188 -5.32 0.28 13.31
N PRO A 189 -5.21 0.63 14.60
CA PRO A 189 -4.70 -0.31 15.60
C PRO A 189 -5.57 -1.57 15.66
N SER A 190 -4.94 -2.74 15.57
CA SER A 190 -5.64 -4.02 15.67
C SER A 190 -4.94 -4.96 16.65
N ASP A 191 -5.74 -5.68 17.43
CA ASP A 191 -5.31 -6.73 18.36
C ASP A 191 -5.53 -8.14 17.81
N ALA A 192 -6.09 -8.28 16.59
CA ALA A 192 -6.37 -9.57 15.98
C ALA A 192 -6.33 -9.54 14.44
N GLU A 193 -5.81 -10.61 13.85
CA GLU A 193 -5.72 -10.82 12.39
C GLU A 193 -7.08 -10.93 11.67
N LYS A 194 -8.17 -11.14 12.42
CA LYS A 194 -9.52 -11.27 11.84
C LYS A 194 -10.14 -9.94 11.43
N TYR A 195 -9.53 -8.83 11.88
CA TYR A 195 -9.99 -7.48 11.56
C TYR A 195 -9.08 -6.87 10.50
N ASP A 196 -9.67 -6.50 9.37
CA ASP A 196 -8.99 -5.63 8.42
C ASP A 196 -8.70 -4.28 9.08
N ASN A 197 -7.44 -3.87 9.01
CA ASN A 197 -6.95 -2.68 9.68
C ASN A 197 -6.16 -1.75 8.75
N LEU A 198 -6.18 -2.04 7.44
CA LEU A 198 -5.62 -1.19 6.40
C LEU A 198 -6.72 -0.74 5.46
N VAL A 199 -6.74 0.54 5.13
CA VAL A 199 -7.60 1.10 4.08
C VAL A 199 -6.79 2.01 3.18
N ALA A 200 -6.90 1.84 1.87
CA ALA A 200 -6.29 2.72 0.88
C ALA A 200 -7.32 3.16 -0.18
N PHE A 201 -7.37 4.46 -0.49
CA PHE A 201 -8.26 4.99 -1.52
C PHE A 201 -7.78 6.34 -2.04
N TRP A 202 -8.30 6.74 -3.20
CA TRP A 202 -8.11 8.08 -3.74
C TRP A 202 -9.17 9.05 -3.20
N VAL A 203 -8.76 10.25 -2.81
CA VAL A 203 -9.63 11.36 -2.42
C VAL A 203 -9.40 12.52 -3.38
N PRO A 204 -10.40 12.89 -4.19
CA PRO A 204 -10.29 14.06 -5.06
C PRO A 204 -10.36 15.36 -4.23
N ASP A 205 -9.68 16.41 -4.68
CA ASP A 205 -9.76 17.73 -4.04
C ASP A 205 -11.10 18.43 -4.27
N GLN A 206 -11.86 17.96 -5.27
CA GLN A 206 -13.20 18.46 -5.52
C GLN A 206 -14.12 18.15 -4.34
N ALA A 207 -14.61 19.22 -3.69
CA ALA A 207 -15.61 19.10 -2.63
C ALA A 207 -16.91 18.47 -3.15
N VAL A 208 -17.44 17.53 -2.37
CA VAL A 208 -18.66 16.78 -2.72
C VAL A 208 -19.84 17.35 -1.97
N LYS A 209 -20.73 18.04 -2.69
CA LYS A 209 -21.97 18.61 -2.14
C LYS A 209 -23.18 17.78 -2.58
N GLU A 210 -24.31 17.98 -1.90
CA GLU A 210 -25.60 17.49 -2.38
C GLU A 210 -25.84 17.89 -3.85
N GLY A 211 -26.34 16.95 -4.65
CA GLY A 211 -26.56 17.11 -6.08
C GLY A 211 -25.31 16.95 -6.96
N THR A 212 -24.13 16.73 -6.37
CA THR A 212 -22.91 16.48 -7.17
C THR A 212 -23.04 15.16 -7.91
N GLU A 213 -22.61 15.16 -9.18
CA GLU A 213 -22.45 13.97 -10.01
C GLU A 213 -20.98 13.76 -10.33
N LEU A 214 -20.49 12.53 -10.18
CA LEU A 214 -19.09 12.19 -10.48
C LEU A 214 -19.01 10.93 -11.34
N ALA A 215 -18.07 10.92 -12.27
CA ALA A 215 -17.74 9.76 -13.09
C ALA A 215 -16.29 9.36 -12.83
N PHE A 216 -16.08 8.11 -12.39
CA PHE A 216 -14.75 7.58 -12.14
C PHE A 216 -14.64 6.18 -12.75
N ASP A 217 -13.70 6.05 -13.68
CA ASP A 217 -13.37 4.80 -14.32
C ASP A 217 -11.95 4.37 -13.89
N TYR A 218 -11.76 3.08 -13.67
CA TYR A 218 -10.48 2.49 -13.28
C TYR A 218 -10.41 1.02 -13.65
N ARG A 219 -9.22 0.45 -13.55
CA ARG A 219 -9.01 -0.99 -13.66
C ARG A 219 -8.41 -1.51 -12.36
N LEU A 220 -9.05 -2.53 -11.79
CA LEU A 220 -8.50 -3.31 -10.69
C LEU A 220 -7.73 -4.50 -11.25
N HIS A 221 -6.57 -4.78 -10.67
CA HIS A 221 -5.79 -5.97 -10.93
C HIS A 221 -5.60 -6.71 -9.62
N PHE A 222 -5.95 -7.98 -9.57
CA PHE A 222 -5.58 -8.90 -8.50
C PHE A 222 -4.49 -9.82 -9.02
N LEU A 223 -3.32 -9.78 -8.39
CA LEU A 223 -2.10 -10.41 -8.89
C LEU A 223 -1.34 -11.18 -7.79
N LEU A 224 -0.64 -12.22 -8.21
CA LEU A 224 0.22 -13.07 -7.37
C LEU A 224 1.70 -12.88 -7.68
N ASP A 225 2.02 -12.02 -8.64
CA ASP A 225 3.37 -11.64 -9.03
C ASP A 225 3.58 -10.14 -8.79
N GLU A 226 4.71 -9.62 -9.28
CA GLU A 226 5.07 -8.21 -9.20
C GLU A 226 5.13 -7.56 -10.59
N SER A 227 4.32 -8.02 -11.57
CA SER A 227 4.37 -7.54 -12.95
C SER A 227 4.04 -6.05 -13.10
N ILE A 228 3.40 -5.46 -12.08
CA ILE A 228 3.04 -4.04 -12.01
C ILE A 228 4.15 -3.20 -11.38
N ALA A 229 5.00 -3.79 -10.54
CA ALA A 229 6.07 -3.10 -9.85
C ALA A 229 7.11 -2.53 -10.84
N PRO A 230 7.86 -1.48 -10.46
CA PRO A 230 8.86 -0.93 -11.36
C PRO A 230 9.95 -1.96 -11.65
N GLN A 231 10.46 -1.96 -12.90
CA GLN A 231 11.49 -2.91 -13.34
C GLN A 231 12.88 -2.64 -12.75
N ASN A 232 13.07 -1.48 -12.10
CA ASN A 232 14.29 -1.15 -11.39
C ASN A 232 14.34 -1.85 -10.02
N GLY A 233 15.19 -1.37 -9.12
CA GLY A 233 15.24 -1.85 -7.75
C GLY A 233 13.94 -1.60 -7.00
N ARG A 234 13.43 -2.62 -6.33
CA ARG A 234 12.27 -2.52 -5.44
C ARG A 234 12.62 -3.03 -4.06
N VAL A 235 11.94 -2.50 -3.05
CA VAL A 235 12.09 -2.94 -1.67
C VAL A 235 11.48 -4.33 -1.51
N VAL A 236 12.25 -5.29 -1.03
CA VAL A 236 11.75 -6.65 -0.75
C VAL A 236 11.64 -6.96 0.73
N ALA A 237 12.27 -6.14 1.59
CA ALA A 237 12.16 -6.27 3.04
C ALA A 237 12.42 -4.93 3.72
N THR A 238 11.77 -4.71 4.87
CA THR A 238 12.04 -3.59 5.77
C THR A 238 12.14 -4.14 7.18
N ARG A 239 13.30 -3.95 7.81
CA ARG A 239 13.56 -4.42 9.19
C ARG A 239 13.91 -3.25 10.07
N VAL A 240 13.43 -3.33 11.30
CA VAL A 240 13.62 -2.25 12.27
C VAL A 240 14.06 -2.85 13.61
N SER A 241 15.12 -2.30 14.20
CA SER A 241 15.61 -2.74 15.52
C SER A 241 16.18 -1.58 16.34
N ALA A 242 16.54 -1.85 17.60
CA ALA A 242 17.47 -0.98 18.31
C ALA A 242 18.87 -1.12 17.69
N ALA A 243 19.61 -0.02 17.55
CA ALA A 243 20.99 -0.05 17.05
C ALA A 243 21.96 -0.72 18.05
N SER A 244 21.62 -0.73 19.33
CA SER A 244 22.41 -1.39 20.36
C SER A 244 21.48 -1.96 21.45
N ALA A 245 21.51 -3.27 21.63
CA ALA A 245 20.73 -3.93 22.67
C ALA A 245 21.19 -3.48 24.06
N GLY A 246 20.25 -3.24 24.99
CA GLY A 246 20.53 -2.88 26.38
C GLY A 246 20.87 -1.42 26.67
N SER A 247 20.83 -0.53 25.66
CA SER A 247 20.88 0.92 25.90
C SER A 247 19.52 1.41 26.41
N GLU A 248 19.50 2.39 27.33
CA GLU A 248 18.26 3.03 27.80
C GLU A 248 17.58 3.88 26.71
N HIS A 249 18.38 4.43 25.78
CA HIS A 249 17.91 5.25 24.65
C HIS A 249 18.63 4.87 23.36
N PRO A 250 18.40 3.65 22.82
CA PRO A 250 19.09 3.23 21.62
C PRO A 250 18.60 4.05 20.43
N ARG A 251 19.54 4.49 19.58
CA ARG A 251 19.23 4.92 18.22
C ARG A 251 18.43 3.82 17.53
N ARG A 252 17.51 4.21 16.64
CA ARG A 252 16.70 3.25 15.89
C ARG A 252 17.42 2.84 14.62
N HIS A 253 17.60 1.54 14.42
CA HIS A 253 18.26 1.00 13.25
C HIS A 253 17.22 0.54 12.23
N PHE A 254 17.48 0.82 10.96
CA PHE A 254 16.68 0.41 9.82
C PHE A 254 17.56 -0.32 8.82
N ALA A 255 17.05 -1.44 8.30
CA ALA A 255 17.65 -2.17 7.19
C ALA A 255 16.59 -2.37 6.11
N VAL A 256 16.86 -1.82 4.92
CA VAL A 256 15.96 -1.85 3.76
C VAL A 256 16.64 -2.64 2.66
N ASP A 257 16.06 -3.77 2.27
CA ASP A 257 16.61 -4.60 1.20
C ASP A 257 15.95 -4.27 -0.13
N PHE A 258 16.77 -4.04 -1.14
CA PHE A 258 16.36 -3.80 -2.51
C PHE A 258 16.77 -4.97 -3.39
N ALA A 259 15.86 -5.42 -4.26
CA ALA A 259 16.12 -6.43 -5.27
C ALA A 259 15.56 -6.00 -6.62
N GLY A 260 16.04 -6.62 -7.70
CA GLY A 260 15.62 -6.31 -9.06
C GLY A 260 16.59 -6.93 -10.06
N GLU A 261 16.13 -7.19 -11.28
CA GLU A 261 16.96 -7.82 -12.30
C GLU A 261 18.20 -6.97 -12.63
N ALA A 262 18.05 -5.65 -12.69
CA ALA A 262 19.18 -4.74 -12.89
C ALA A 262 20.16 -4.79 -11.70
N LEU A 263 19.65 -4.81 -10.46
CA LEU A 263 20.46 -4.81 -9.25
C LEU A 263 21.22 -6.13 -9.04
N SER A 264 20.62 -7.26 -9.41
CA SER A 264 21.25 -8.58 -9.23
C SER A 264 22.50 -8.77 -10.09
N ARG A 265 22.56 -8.08 -11.23
CA ARG A 265 23.71 -8.08 -12.16
C ARG A 265 24.88 -7.22 -11.69
N LEU A 266 24.70 -6.35 -10.69
CA LEU A 266 25.76 -5.52 -10.15
C LEU A 266 26.65 -6.34 -9.20
N SER A 267 27.98 -6.16 -9.29
CA SER A 267 28.91 -6.80 -8.37
C SER A 267 28.91 -6.09 -7.00
N ALA A 268 29.33 -6.78 -5.95
CA ALA A 268 29.49 -6.17 -4.62
C ALA A 268 30.51 -5.01 -4.59
N GLN A 269 31.39 -4.91 -5.60
CA GLN A 269 32.34 -3.81 -5.77
C GLN A 269 31.74 -2.61 -6.52
N ALA A 270 30.48 -2.69 -6.97
CA ALA A 270 29.80 -1.54 -7.54
C ALA A 270 29.67 -0.44 -6.48
N HIS A 271 30.00 0.80 -6.85
CA HIS A 271 29.94 1.95 -5.95
C HIS A 271 28.52 2.48 -5.93
N LEU A 272 27.67 1.85 -5.12
CA LEU A 272 26.32 2.31 -4.86
C LEU A 272 26.28 3.19 -3.61
N SER A 273 25.37 4.14 -3.60
CA SER A 273 25.06 4.98 -2.45
C SER A 273 23.55 5.00 -2.21
N ALA A 274 23.14 5.53 -1.07
CA ALA A 274 21.73 5.74 -0.76
C ALA A 274 21.50 7.20 -0.41
N ASP A 275 20.42 7.77 -0.94
CA ASP A 275 19.90 9.04 -0.48
C ASP A 275 18.85 8.75 0.60
N VAL A 276 19.22 9.02 1.85
CA VAL A 276 18.40 8.76 3.04
C VAL A 276 18.05 10.10 3.70
N GLY A 277 16.79 10.27 4.09
CA GLY A 277 16.34 11.48 4.78
C GLY A 277 15.31 11.17 5.87
N SER A 278 15.19 12.11 6.81
CA SER A 278 14.20 12.11 7.88
C SER A 278 13.49 13.47 7.97
N SER A 279 12.26 13.49 8.45
CA SER A 279 11.53 14.73 8.77
C SER A 279 11.98 15.39 10.07
N SER A 280 12.57 14.62 10.98
CA SER A 280 13.08 15.03 12.29
C SER A 280 14.18 14.06 12.75
N GLY A 281 14.98 14.47 13.74
CA GLY A 281 16.12 13.67 14.19
C GLY A 281 17.27 13.64 13.17
N GLN A 282 18.33 12.91 13.50
CA GLN A 282 19.54 12.83 12.69
C GLN A 282 19.76 11.42 12.13
N ILE A 283 19.98 11.35 10.82
CA ILE A 283 20.40 10.13 10.14
C ILE A 283 21.92 9.97 10.28
N GLY A 284 22.36 8.78 10.67
CA GLY A 284 23.77 8.41 10.74
C GLY A 284 24.00 6.99 10.25
N ASN A 285 25.27 6.61 10.11
CA ASN A 285 25.70 5.25 9.78
C ASN A 285 25.04 4.67 8.52
N VAL A 286 24.84 5.50 7.50
CA VAL A 286 24.29 5.04 6.21
C VAL A 286 25.32 4.12 5.54
N LEU A 287 24.92 2.89 5.30
CA LEU A 287 25.75 1.84 4.71
C LEU A 287 24.96 1.14 3.61
N VAL A 288 25.62 0.91 2.47
CA VAL A 288 25.05 0.21 1.32
C VAL A 288 25.91 -1.01 1.03
N GLU A 289 25.34 -2.20 1.13
CA GLU A 289 26.06 -3.46 0.99
C GLU A 289 25.28 -4.45 0.15
N LYS A 290 25.98 -5.22 -0.67
CA LYS A 290 25.38 -6.36 -1.37
C LYS A 290 25.43 -7.60 -0.47
N ASN A 291 24.32 -8.28 -0.33
CA ASN A 291 24.25 -9.62 0.25
C ASN A 291 23.99 -10.63 -0.86
N ASP A 292 25.05 -11.29 -1.35
CA ASP A 292 24.95 -12.26 -2.44
C ASP A 292 24.17 -13.52 -2.04
N ALA A 293 24.18 -13.92 -0.77
CA ALA A 293 23.45 -15.10 -0.30
C ALA A 293 21.92 -14.89 -0.34
N LEU A 294 21.48 -13.65 -0.08
CA LEU A 294 20.07 -13.26 -0.18
C LEU A 294 19.70 -12.69 -1.56
N GLY A 295 20.69 -12.35 -2.39
CA GLY A 295 20.49 -11.74 -3.71
C GLY A 295 19.98 -10.30 -3.66
N VAL A 296 20.29 -9.55 -2.59
CA VAL A 296 19.77 -8.19 -2.34
C VAL A 296 20.89 -7.17 -2.15
N TRP A 297 20.56 -5.90 -2.35
CA TRP A 297 21.33 -4.76 -1.85
C TRP A 297 20.64 -4.19 -0.62
N ARG A 298 21.34 -4.12 0.50
CA ARG A 298 20.84 -3.56 1.75
C ARG A 298 21.30 -2.13 1.91
N VAL A 299 20.37 -1.24 2.24
CA VAL A 299 20.63 0.07 2.81
C VAL A 299 20.34 -0.01 4.30
N SER A 300 21.36 0.19 5.13
CA SER A 300 21.24 0.26 6.58
C SER A 300 21.55 1.66 7.08
N PHE A 301 20.82 2.14 8.08
CA PHE A 301 21.08 3.43 8.72
C PHE A 301 20.51 3.50 10.14
N ASP A 302 21.04 4.43 10.92
CA ASP A 302 20.55 4.73 12.26
C ASP A 302 19.82 6.08 12.26
N LEU A 303 18.71 6.15 12.99
CA LEU A 303 18.00 7.37 13.34
C LEU A 303 18.25 7.68 14.82
N ASP A 304 18.89 8.82 15.07
CA ASP A 304 18.86 9.46 16.39
C ASP A 304 17.64 10.36 16.47
N ARG A 305 16.66 9.98 17.30
CA ARG A 305 15.34 10.63 17.32
C ARG A 305 15.32 11.84 18.24
N GLU A 306 14.51 12.82 17.88
CA GLU A 306 14.08 13.87 18.80
C GLU A 306 12.84 13.39 19.59
N GLU A 307 12.84 13.54 20.92
CA GLU A 307 11.80 12.93 21.77
C GLU A 307 10.39 13.52 21.56
N ASP A 308 10.30 14.78 21.15
CA ASP A 308 9.06 15.54 20.96
C ASP A 308 8.57 15.57 19.50
N LYS A 309 9.29 14.91 18.58
CA LYS A 309 8.99 14.88 17.14
C LYS A 309 8.60 13.48 16.68
N ASP A 310 7.37 13.09 17.01
CA ASP A 310 6.75 11.81 16.67
C ASP A 310 5.41 12.07 15.94
N PRO A 311 5.11 11.42 14.80
CA PRO A 311 5.91 10.43 14.07
C PRO A 311 7.13 11.02 13.35
N VAL A 312 8.07 10.15 12.95
CA VAL A 312 9.19 10.46 12.05
C VAL A 312 8.92 9.84 10.68
N GLU A 313 8.90 10.67 9.65
CA GLU A 313 8.85 10.24 8.25
C GLU A 313 10.27 10.03 7.73
N LEU A 314 10.52 8.86 7.14
CA LEU A 314 11.81 8.45 6.60
C LEU A 314 11.69 8.18 5.10
N ARG A 315 12.76 8.47 4.36
CA ARG A 315 12.89 8.12 2.95
C ARG A 315 14.24 7.47 2.66
N ALA A 316 14.27 6.54 1.71
CA ALA A 316 15.51 5.96 1.19
C ALA A 316 15.38 5.61 -0.30
N VAL A 317 16.42 5.92 -1.08
CA VAL A 317 16.54 5.59 -2.50
C VAL A 317 17.94 5.05 -2.78
N LEU A 318 18.05 3.91 -3.46
CA LEU A 318 19.33 3.36 -3.92
C LEU A 318 19.78 4.07 -5.20
N LYS A 319 21.06 4.46 -5.27
CA LYS A 319 21.63 5.26 -6.36
C LYS A 319 22.98 4.75 -6.84
N ALA A 320 23.32 5.06 -8.09
CA ALA A 320 24.69 5.03 -8.62
C ALA A 320 25.05 6.44 -9.11
N GLY A 321 25.81 7.19 -8.32
CA GLY A 321 26.08 8.60 -8.61
C GLY A 321 24.78 9.42 -8.64
N THR A 322 24.44 9.96 -9.81
CA THR A 322 23.20 10.71 -10.02
C THR A 322 22.00 9.83 -10.36
N ASP A 323 22.23 8.59 -10.82
CA ASP A 323 21.19 7.72 -11.32
C ASP A 323 20.41 7.06 -10.18
N VAL A 324 19.08 7.13 -10.26
CA VAL A 324 18.16 6.46 -9.34
C VAL A 324 17.99 5.02 -9.78
N LEU A 325 18.35 4.08 -8.92
CA LEU A 325 18.33 2.66 -9.22
C LEU A 325 17.13 1.93 -8.64
N SER A 326 16.36 2.57 -7.75
CA SER A 326 15.20 1.96 -7.11
C SER A 326 13.99 2.88 -7.09
N GLU A 327 12.84 2.32 -6.73
CA GLU A 327 11.74 3.10 -6.16
C GLU A 327 12.16 3.81 -4.86
N THR A 328 11.35 4.77 -4.42
CA THR A 328 11.54 5.47 -3.15
C THR A 328 10.83 4.70 -2.04
N TRP A 329 11.60 4.19 -1.08
CA TRP A 329 11.08 3.70 0.18
C TRP A 329 10.66 4.89 1.05
N ILE A 330 9.42 4.90 1.52
CA ILE A 330 8.89 5.89 2.47
C ILE A 330 8.37 5.14 3.69
N TYR A 331 8.75 5.56 4.89
CA TYR A 331 8.37 4.85 6.10
C TYR A 331 8.05 5.80 7.24
N GLN A 332 6.91 5.58 7.87
CA GLN A 332 6.50 6.32 9.05
C GLN A 332 6.81 5.48 10.29
N TRP A 333 7.78 5.93 11.08
CA TRP A 333 8.13 5.30 12.33
C TRP A 333 7.58 6.11 13.51
N SER A 334 7.15 5.43 14.57
CA SER A 334 6.90 6.09 15.86
C SER A 334 7.56 5.34 16.99
N ALA A 335 8.01 6.09 17.98
CA ALA A 335 8.60 5.52 19.18
C ALA A 335 7.56 4.92 20.14
N ARG A 336 6.30 5.36 20.04
CA ARG A 336 5.20 4.97 20.93
C ARG A 336 4.20 4.04 20.27
#